data_AF-A0A7S2Y518-F1
#
_entry.id   AF-A0A7S2Y518-F1
#
_cell.length_a   1.000
_cell.length_b   1.000
_cell.length_c   1.000
_cell.angle_alpha   90.00
_cell.angle_beta   90.00
_cell.angle_gamma   90.00
#
_symmetry.space_group_name_H-M   'P 1'
#
loop_
_entity.id
_entity.type
_entity.pdbx_description
1 polymer ?
#
loop_
_entity_poly.entity_id
_entity_poly.type
_entity_poly.pdbx_seq_one_letter_code
_entity_poly.pdbx_strand_id
1 'polypeptide(L)'
;MEAKRKAKEEKERRRQEKNRRKRKAYRERQRWKQGGFASGQRSTWKKQEKENKKGKSEKKSRDERKKNKSNSDSRQKSFSRTPSLEFNEAKWETSMEKALQSKNFPRMHHLFMSRLWAEAKLSSSKKSAIVKAYRALSTSYHPDRKSVVGEDSNNDMYKVAFQALNAAKCSCLEEL
;
A
#
# COMPACT_ATOMS: atom_id res chain seq x y z
N MET A 1 34.28 6.92 40.12
CA MET A 1 34.76 7.56 38.87
C MET A 1 34.87 6.59 37.69
N GLU A 2 35.24 5.31 37.91
CA GLU A 2 35.36 4.30 36.84
C GLU A 2 34.06 3.95 36.09
N ALA A 3 32.93 3.85 36.79
CA ALA A 3 31.66 3.48 36.15
C ALA A 3 31.21 4.47 35.06
N LYS A 4 31.44 5.77 35.29
CA LYS A 4 31.14 6.83 34.30
C LYS A 4 32.06 6.75 33.07
N ARG A 5 33.32 6.32 33.27
CA ARG A 5 34.31 6.13 32.19
C ARG A 5 33.96 4.91 31.33
N LYS A 6 33.63 3.76 31.95
CA LYS A 6 33.16 2.55 31.26
C LYS A 6 31.87 2.79 30.45
N ALA A 7 30.91 3.54 31.00
CA ALA A 7 29.68 3.87 30.29
C ALA A 7 29.90 4.77 29.06
N LYS A 8 30.85 5.72 29.14
CA LYS A 8 31.20 6.58 28.01
C LYS A 8 31.88 5.78 26.89
N GLU A 9 32.80 4.90 27.25
CA GLU A 9 33.53 4.02 26.34
C GLU A 9 32.60 3.02 25.65
N GLU A 10 31.65 2.42 26.38
CA GLU A 10 30.67 1.52 25.78
C GLU A 10 29.72 2.24 24.80
N LYS A 11 29.31 3.47 25.14
CA LYS A 11 28.48 4.30 24.26
C LYS A 11 29.21 4.64 22.96
N GLU A 12 30.52 4.91 23.05
CA GLU A 12 31.36 5.16 21.89
C GLU A 12 31.55 3.91 21.03
N ARG A 13 31.82 2.75 21.65
CA ARG A 13 31.89 1.45 20.96
C ARG A 13 30.60 1.12 20.22
N ARG A 14 29.44 1.34 20.84
CA ARG A 14 28.11 1.15 20.20
C ARG A 14 27.90 2.09 19.02
N ARG A 15 28.38 3.34 19.08
CA ARG A 15 28.32 4.30 17.96
C ARG A 15 29.21 3.86 16.80
N GLN A 16 30.44 3.44 17.09
CA GLN A 16 31.38 2.92 16.09
C GLN A 16 30.83 1.67 15.40
N GLU A 17 30.26 0.73 16.16
CA GLU A 17 29.65 -0.49 15.61
C GLU A 17 28.43 -0.20 14.72
N LYS A 18 27.56 0.73 15.15
CA LYS A 18 26.43 1.20 14.32
C LYS A 18 26.92 1.82 13.01
N ASN A 19 27.97 2.65 13.05
CA ASN A 19 28.55 3.24 11.85
C ASN A 19 29.21 2.21 10.93
N ARG A 20 29.89 1.20 11.50
CA ARG A 20 30.46 0.07 10.76
C ARG A 20 29.38 -0.71 10.01
N ARG A 21 28.27 -1.03 10.69
CA ARG A 21 27.10 -1.69 10.07
C ARG A 21 26.46 -0.86 8.96
N LYS A 22 26.28 0.44 9.17
CA LYS A 22 25.77 1.36 8.13
C LYS A 22 26.66 1.37 6.88
N ARG A 23 27.98 1.45 7.07
CA ARG A 23 28.95 1.41 5.96
C ARG A 23 28.91 0.05 5.23
N LYS A 24 28.81 -1.06 5.96
CA LYS A 24 28.68 -2.41 5.37
C LYS A 24 27.40 -2.54 4.52
N ALA A 25 26.25 -2.16 5.07
CA ALA A 25 24.97 -2.20 4.37
C ALA A 25 24.94 -1.25 3.15
N TYR A 26 25.62 -0.11 3.23
CA TYR A 26 25.79 0.78 2.08
C TYR A 26 26.61 0.12 0.96
N ARG A 27 27.78 -0.45 1.29
CA ARG A 27 28.61 -1.19 0.32
C ARG A 27 27.85 -2.36 -0.31
N GLU A 28 27.08 -3.08 0.49
CA GLU A 28 26.26 -4.19 0.02
C GLU A 28 25.19 -3.70 -0.96
N ARG A 29 24.42 -2.64 -0.61
CA ARG A 29 23.46 -2.02 -1.54
C ARG A 29 24.11 -1.52 -2.83
N GLN A 30 25.32 -0.98 -2.77
CA GLN A 30 26.07 -0.58 -3.97
C GLN A 30 26.50 -1.79 -4.79
N ARG A 31 26.91 -2.91 -4.17
CA ARG A 31 27.17 -4.17 -4.86
C ARG A 31 25.93 -4.69 -5.59
N TRP A 32 24.75 -4.65 -4.95
CA TRP A 32 23.48 -5.02 -5.59
C TRP A 32 23.08 -4.05 -6.72
N LYS A 33 23.49 -2.77 -6.63
CA LYS A 33 23.19 -1.76 -7.65
C LYS A 33 24.12 -1.82 -8.86
N GLN A 34 25.39 -2.22 -8.66
CA GLN A 34 26.36 -2.38 -9.75
C GLN A 34 26.39 -3.80 -10.34
N GLY A 35 26.06 -4.82 -9.56
CA GLY A 35 26.03 -6.23 -9.96
C GLY A 35 24.66 -6.70 -10.46
N GLY A 36 24.06 -5.96 -11.40
CA GLY A 36 22.83 -6.40 -12.05
C GLY A 36 22.94 -7.86 -12.52
N PHE A 37 22.05 -8.72 -12.02
CA PHE A 37 21.78 -10.06 -12.53
C PHE A 37 23.01 -10.96 -12.80
N ALA A 38 23.74 -11.34 -11.74
CA ALA A 38 24.49 -12.60 -11.76
C ALA A 38 23.63 -13.71 -11.12
N SER A 39 22.90 -14.41 -12.00
CA SER A 39 22.57 -15.83 -11.93
C SER A 39 22.32 -16.50 -10.56
N GLY A 40 21.06 -16.91 -10.35
CA GLY A 40 20.77 -18.28 -9.90
C GLY A 40 20.81 -18.55 -8.39
N GLN A 41 19.88 -18.01 -7.61
CA GLN A 41 19.41 -18.65 -6.35
C GLN A 41 18.15 -17.95 -5.78
N ARG A 42 17.04 -17.98 -6.55
CA ARG A 42 15.76 -17.41 -6.08
C ARG A 42 14.57 -18.38 -6.22
N SER A 43 14.84 -19.70 -6.19
CA SER A 43 13.83 -20.74 -6.42
C SER A 43 13.49 -21.63 -5.23
N THR A 44 14.08 -21.44 -4.04
CA THR A 44 13.90 -22.40 -2.92
C THR A 44 13.37 -21.77 -1.63
N TRP A 45 12.39 -20.87 -1.70
CA TRP A 45 11.64 -20.45 -0.48
C TRP A 45 10.11 -20.46 -0.68
N LYS A 46 9.60 -20.89 -1.85
CA LYS A 46 8.17 -20.77 -2.21
C LYS A 46 7.43 -22.12 -2.34
N LYS A 47 8.01 -23.23 -1.85
CA LYS A 47 7.50 -24.59 -2.10
C LYS A 47 7.17 -25.43 -0.86
N GLN A 48 6.94 -24.81 0.30
CA GLN A 48 6.63 -25.57 1.54
C GLN A 48 5.33 -25.15 2.26
N GLU A 49 4.59 -24.15 1.79
CA GLU A 49 3.34 -23.70 2.45
C GLU A 49 2.04 -24.13 1.74
N LYS A 50 2.11 -24.82 0.60
CA LYS A 50 0.93 -25.18 -0.21
C LYS A 50 0.26 -26.51 0.14
N GLU A 51 0.77 -27.30 1.09
CA GLU A 51 0.22 -28.64 1.38
C GLU A 51 -0.68 -28.72 2.64
N ASN A 52 -0.79 -27.68 3.47
CA ASN A 52 -1.51 -27.77 4.76
C ASN A 52 -2.89 -27.09 4.85
N LYS A 53 -3.54 -26.72 3.72
CA LYS A 53 -4.89 -26.11 3.75
C LYS A 53 -5.93 -26.81 2.86
N LYS A 54 -5.77 -28.12 2.63
CA LYS A 54 -6.77 -28.97 1.97
C LYS A 54 -7.49 -29.80 3.03
N GLY A 55 -8.32 -29.16 3.85
CA GLY A 55 -9.06 -29.85 4.91
C GLY A 55 -9.96 -28.92 5.71
N LYS A 56 -11.14 -28.61 5.14
CA LYS A 56 -12.40 -28.16 5.78
C LYS A 56 -13.13 -27.14 4.91
N SER A 57 -13.93 -27.62 3.97
CA SER A 57 -15.15 -26.92 3.54
C SER A 57 -16.09 -27.90 2.87
N GLU A 58 -16.53 -28.91 3.62
CA GLU A 58 -17.83 -29.53 3.39
C GLU A 58 -18.80 -28.99 4.43
N LYS A 59 -20.06 -28.86 4.00
CA LYS A 59 -21.29 -28.77 4.80
C LYS A 59 -21.84 -27.38 5.16
N LYS A 60 -22.91 -27.02 4.41
CA LYS A 60 -24.21 -26.39 4.79
C LYS A 60 -24.60 -25.22 3.87
N SER A 61 -25.45 -25.48 2.87
CA SER A 61 -26.94 -25.31 2.84
C SER A 61 -27.33 -23.85 2.56
N ARG A 62 -27.88 -23.46 1.40
CA ARG A 62 -29.16 -23.79 0.74
C ARG A 62 -30.38 -23.23 1.50
N ASP A 63 -31.20 -22.47 0.73
CA ASP A 63 -32.50 -21.83 1.02
C ASP A 63 -32.40 -20.54 1.89
N GLU A 64 -32.99 -19.39 1.55
CA GLU A 64 -34.29 -19.14 0.91
C GLU A 64 -34.33 -17.95 -0.06
N ARG A 65 -35.41 -17.96 -0.83
CA ARG A 65 -35.75 -17.17 -2.01
C ARG A 65 -36.93 -16.25 -1.62
N LYS A 66 -36.97 -15.06 -2.24
CA LYS A 66 -38.15 -14.28 -2.69
C LYS A 66 -38.68 -13.10 -1.85
N LYS A 67 -38.86 -12.02 -2.63
CA LYS A 67 -39.95 -11.02 -2.68
C LYS A 67 -39.93 -9.90 -1.64
N ASN A 68 -39.72 -8.67 -2.14
CA ASN A 68 -40.85 -7.76 -2.33
C ASN A 68 -40.58 -6.71 -3.43
N LYS A 69 -41.65 -6.44 -4.17
CA LYS A 69 -41.75 -5.59 -5.37
C LYS A 69 -42.94 -4.66 -5.14
N SER A 70 -42.70 -3.35 -5.15
CA SER A 70 -43.66 -2.25 -5.38
C SER A 70 -42.79 -0.99 -5.56
N ASN A 71 -42.65 -0.33 -6.70
CA ASN A 71 -43.57 0.18 -7.73
C ASN A 71 -44.46 1.33 -7.27
N SER A 72 -43.95 2.56 -7.39
CA SER A 72 -44.60 3.79 -7.87
C SER A 72 -43.60 4.93 -7.66
N ASP A 73 -43.65 6.09 -8.29
CA ASP A 73 -44.15 6.61 -9.57
C ASP A 73 -43.59 8.06 -9.58
N SER A 74 -43.34 8.57 -10.77
CA SER A 74 -43.18 9.97 -11.15
C SER A 74 -42.41 10.96 -10.23
N ARG A 75 -41.26 11.44 -10.75
CA ARG A 75 -41.17 12.85 -11.16
C ARG A 75 -39.93 13.12 -11.99
N GLN A 76 -40.19 13.63 -13.20
CA GLN A 76 -39.23 14.27 -14.07
C GLN A 76 -38.47 15.35 -13.31
N LYS A 77 -37.14 15.25 -13.34
CA LYS A 77 -36.28 16.43 -13.31
C LYS A 77 -35.16 16.16 -14.31
N SER A 78 -35.36 16.68 -15.52
CA SER A 78 -34.34 16.85 -16.54
C SER A 78 -33.27 17.81 -16.01
N PHE A 79 -32.42 17.30 -15.12
CA PHE A 79 -31.11 17.88 -14.91
C PHE A 79 -30.25 17.32 -16.02
N SER A 80 -29.82 18.19 -16.92
CA SER A 80 -28.65 17.99 -17.78
C SER A 80 -27.43 17.71 -16.89
N ARG A 81 -27.36 16.51 -16.32
CA ARG A 81 -26.13 15.91 -15.85
C ARG A 81 -25.39 15.54 -17.12
N THR A 82 -24.60 16.48 -17.64
CA THR A 82 -23.28 16.06 -18.09
C THR A 82 -22.72 15.25 -16.91
N PRO A 83 -22.46 13.95 -17.05
CA PRO A 83 -21.76 13.24 -16.01
C PRO A 83 -20.38 13.86 -16.00
N SER A 84 -20.20 14.88 -15.16
CA SER A 84 -18.87 15.34 -14.83
C SER A 84 -18.15 14.11 -14.32
N LEU A 85 -17.19 13.61 -15.12
CA LEU A 85 -16.22 12.60 -14.76
C LEU A 85 -15.25 13.16 -13.70
N GLU A 86 -15.77 13.98 -12.80
CA GLU A 86 -15.09 14.54 -11.65
C GLU A 86 -14.83 13.40 -10.69
N PHE A 87 -13.56 13.26 -10.38
CA PHE A 87 -13.10 12.41 -9.32
C PHE A 87 -13.84 12.78 -8.02
N ASN A 88 -14.66 11.87 -7.51
CA ASN A 88 -15.41 12.09 -6.28
C ASN A 88 -14.63 11.49 -5.09
N GLU A 89 -14.08 12.37 -4.24
CA GLU A 89 -13.26 12.00 -3.10
C GLU A 89 -13.97 11.00 -2.18
N ALA A 90 -15.21 11.30 -1.77
CA ALA A 90 -15.95 10.49 -0.80
C ALA A 90 -16.19 9.06 -1.30
N LYS A 91 -16.49 8.90 -2.60
CA LYS A 91 -16.64 7.58 -3.23
C LYS A 91 -15.32 6.82 -3.30
N TRP A 92 -14.23 7.54 -3.55
CA TRP A 92 -12.89 6.97 -3.58
C TRP A 92 -12.46 6.49 -2.20
N GLU A 93 -12.62 7.32 -1.17
CA GLU A 93 -12.29 6.99 0.22
C GLU A 93 -13.07 5.76 0.71
N THR A 94 -14.39 5.73 0.47
CA THR A 94 -15.23 4.56 0.82
C THR A 94 -14.76 3.29 0.10
N SER A 95 -14.36 3.41 -1.17
CA SER A 95 -13.85 2.27 -1.93
C SER A 95 -12.48 1.81 -1.43
N MET A 96 -11.64 2.76 -1.00
CA MET A 96 -10.31 2.50 -0.46
C MET A 96 -10.40 1.82 0.90
N GLU A 97 -11.30 2.26 1.77
CA GLU A 97 -11.53 1.62 3.08
C GLU A 97 -11.97 0.16 2.91
N LYS A 98 -12.93 -0.11 2.01
CA LYS A 98 -13.33 -1.48 1.67
C LYS A 98 -12.17 -2.31 1.12
N ALA A 99 -11.32 -1.72 0.29
CA ALA A 99 -10.15 -2.39 -0.28
C ALA A 99 -9.06 -2.66 0.78
N LEU A 100 -8.89 -1.75 1.75
CA LEU A 100 -8.00 -1.91 2.89
C LEU A 100 -8.44 -3.05 3.79
N GLN A 101 -9.70 -3.05 4.23
CA GLN A 101 -10.27 -4.08 5.10
C GLN A 101 -10.19 -5.48 4.46
N SER A 102 -10.41 -5.56 3.15
CA SER A 102 -10.30 -6.81 2.38
C SER A 102 -8.86 -7.14 1.93
N LYS A 103 -7.88 -6.28 2.23
CA LYS A 103 -6.48 -6.40 1.78
C LYS A 103 -6.35 -6.62 0.27
N ASN A 104 -7.27 -6.05 -0.53
CA ASN A 104 -7.33 -6.26 -1.97
C ASN A 104 -6.32 -5.37 -2.71
N PHE A 105 -5.12 -5.90 -2.92
CA PHE A 105 -4.03 -5.18 -3.58
C PHE A 105 -4.40 -4.64 -4.98
N PRO A 106 -4.93 -5.45 -5.93
CA PRO A 106 -5.29 -4.93 -7.26
C PRO A 106 -6.26 -3.77 -7.21
N ARG A 107 -7.25 -3.82 -6.29
CA ARG A 107 -8.22 -2.74 -6.12
C ARG A 107 -7.58 -1.49 -5.55
N MET A 108 -6.75 -1.61 -4.51
CA MET A 108 -6.02 -0.46 -3.94
C MET A 108 -5.11 0.19 -4.99
N HIS A 109 -4.39 -0.61 -5.77
CA HIS A 109 -3.53 -0.13 -6.86
C HIS A 109 -4.31 0.72 -7.86
N HIS A 110 -5.43 0.20 -8.39
CA HIS A 110 -6.28 0.94 -9.32
C HIS A 110 -6.85 2.23 -8.70
N LEU A 111 -7.28 2.18 -7.44
CA LEU A 111 -7.76 3.35 -6.71
C LEU A 111 -6.65 4.41 -6.59
N PHE A 112 -5.44 4.04 -6.17
CA PHE A 112 -4.32 4.97 -6.10
C PHE A 112 -3.97 5.56 -7.47
N MET A 113 -3.93 4.75 -8.54
CA MET A 113 -3.71 5.26 -9.90
C MET A 113 -4.77 6.29 -10.29
N SER A 114 -6.05 6.00 -10.05
CA SER A 114 -7.14 6.93 -10.39
C SER A 114 -7.01 8.27 -9.68
N ARG A 115 -6.57 8.28 -8.41
CA ARG A 115 -6.31 9.49 -7.64
C ARG A 115 -5.11 10.27 -8.16
N LEU A 116 -3.99 9.59 -8.42
CA LEU A 116 -2.78 10.22 -8.96
C LEU A 116 -3.03 10.85 -10.34
N TRP A 117 -3.78 10.16 -11.19
CA TRP A 117 -4.17 10.67 -12.51
C TRP A 117 -5.17 11.83 -12.44
N ALA A 118 -6.09 11.82 -11.48
CA ALA A 118 -6.99 12.95 -11.27
C ALA A 118 -6.21 14.24 -10.95
N GLU A 119 -5.23 14.16 -10.05
CA GLU A 119 -4.33 15.28 -9.73
C GLU A 119 -3.48 15.72 -10.93
N ALA A 120 -2.98 14.75 -11.71
CA ALA A 120 -2.20 15.02 -12.90
C ALA A 120 -2.98 15.78 -13.98
N LYS A 121 -4.29 15.49 -14.13
CA LYS A 121 -5.17 16.16 -15.10
C LYS A 121 -5.39 17.64 -14.78
N LEU A 122 -5.35 18.00 -13.50
CA LEU A 122 -5.56 19.38 -13.04
C LEU A 122 -4.28 20.25 -13.10
N SER A 123 -3.13 19.65 -13.41
CA SER A 123 -1.84 20.34 -13.36
C SER A 123 -1.19 20.46 -14.73
N SER A 124 -0.51 21.59 -14.96
CA SER A 124 0.34 21.80 -16.14
C SER A 124 1.55 20.86 -16.20
N SER A 125 2.01 20.37 -15.04
CA SER A 125 3.12 19.40 -14.96
C SER A 125 2.64 18.10 -14.31
N LYS A 126 2.20 17.16 -15.14
CA LYS A 126 1.68 15.85 -14.71
C LYS A 126 2.64 15.12 -13.76
N LYS A 127 3.94 15.10 -14.07
CA LYS A 127 4.97 14.47 -13.25
C LYS A 127 5.06 15.09 -11.85
N SER A 128 5.05 16.42 -11.77
CA SER A 128 5.11 17.15 -10.49
C SER A 128 3.86 16.88 -9.64
N ALA A 129 2.69 16.90 -10.26
CA ALA A 129 1.42 16.62 -9.60
C ALA A 129 1.37 15.19 -9.03
N ILE A 130 1.74 14.18 -9.84
CA ILE A 130 1.81 12.78 -9.37
C ILE A 130 2.75 12.64 -8.19
N VAL A 131 3.93 13.27 -8.22
CA VAL A 131 4.90 13.19 -7.12
C VAL A 131 4.37 13.87 -5.85
N LYS A 132 3.71 15.03 -5.97
CA LYS A 132 3.10 15.73 -4.82
C LYS A 132 1.95 14.92 -4.21
N ALA A 133 1.04 14.42 -5.05
CA ALA A 133 -0.08 13.59 -4.63
C ALA A 133 0.40 12.29 -3.96
N TYR A 134 1.41 11.64 -4.53
CA TYR A 134 2.06 10.48 -3.93
C TYR A 134 2.64 10.80 -2.55
N ARG A 135 3.31 11.93 -2.36
CA ARG A 135 3.87 12.32 -1.04
C ARG A 135 2.76 12.49 0.00
N ALA A 136 1.66 13.14 -0.36
CA ALA A 136 0.50 13.30 0.52
C ALA A 136 -0.07 11.93 0.93
N LEU A 137 -0.36 11.06 -0.04
CA LEU A 137 -0.88 9.72 0.20
C LEU A 137 0.11 8.85 1.00
N SER A 138 1.41 8.96 0.73
CA SER A 138 2.44 8.18 1.43
C SER A 138 2.45 8.50 2.93
N THR A 139 2.11 9.73 3.31
CA THR A 139 2.01 10.15 4.70
C THR A 139 0.74 9.58 5.35
N SER A 140 -0.38 9.53 4.63
CA SER A 140 -1.65 9.00 5.17
C SER A 140 -1.65 7.48 5.31
N TYR A 141 -1.00 6.77 4.38
CA TYR A 141 -0.98 5.30 4.30
C TYR A 141 0.35 4.69 4.79
N HIS A 142 1.20 5.45 5.48
CA HIS A 142 2.45 4.91 6.02
C HIS A 142 2.17 3.91 7.15
N PRO A 143 2.76 2.70 7.14
CA PRO A 143 2.53 1.69 8.18
C PRO A 143 2.86 2.20 9.59
N ASP A 144 3.96 2.94 9.76
CA ASP A 144 4.39 3.47 11.07
C ASP A 144 3.42 4.50 11.68
N ARG A 145 2.54 5.14 10.89
CA ARG A 145 1.54 6.08 11.43
C ARG A 145 0.37 5.37 12.08
N LYS A 146 0.20 4.07 11.85
CA LYS A 146 -0.94 3.28 12.31
C LYS A 146 -0.52 2.15 13.26
N SER A 147 0.77 2.06 13.59
CA SER A 147 1.32 1.11 14.56
C SER A 147 1.23 1.57 16.03
N VAL A 148 0.64 2.73 16.31
CA VAL A 148 0.63 3.33 17.68
C VAL A 148 -0.41 2.69 18.60
N VAL A 149 -1.40 1.97 18.06
CA VAL A 149 -2.46 1.35 18.85
C VAL A 149 -2.45 -0.15 18.61
N GLY A 150 -1.68 -0.89 19.42
CA GLY A 150 -1.80 -2.31 19.86
C GLY A 150 -2.32 -3.43 18.94
N GLU A 151 -2.66 -3.18 17.68
CA GLU A 151 -3.30 -4.10 16.76
C GLU A 151 -2.37 -4.33 15.58
N ASP A 152 -1.55 -5.38 15.67
CA ASP A 152 -0.64 -5.80 14.59
C ASP A 152 -1.38 -6.03 13.26
N SER A 153 -2.69 -6.31 13.31
CA SER A 153 -3.54 -6.51 12.14
C SER A 153 -3.68 -5.26 11.25
N ASN A 154 -3.67 -4.07 11.84
CA ASN A 154 -3.77 -2.81 11.09
C ASN A 154 -2.48 -2.52 10.33
N ASN A 155 -1.33 -2.80 10.95
CA ASN A 155 -0.02 -2.57 10.36
C ASN A 155 0.12 -3.30 9.02
N ASP A 156 -0.32 -4.56 8.95
CA ASP A 156 -0.25 -5.35 7.71
C ASP A 156 -1.16 -4.82 6.59
N MET A 157 -2.35 -4.29 6.92
CA MET A 157 -3.20 -3.64 5.90
C MET A 157 -2.50 -2.44 5.27
N TYR A 158 -1.90 -1.58 6.11
CA TYR A 158 -1.21 -0.38 5.64
C TYR A 158 0.10 -0.70 4.91
N LYS A 159 0.81 -1.80 5.23
CA LYS A 159 1.94 -2.28 4.41
C LYS A 159 1.51 -2.63 2.99
N VAL A 160 0.42 -3.38 2.84
CA VAL A 160 -0.10 -3.76 1.51
C VAL A 160 -0.57 -2.52 0.75
N ALA A 161 -1.25 -1.60 1.42
CA ALA A 161 -1.69 -0.33 0.82
C ALA A 161 -0.50 0.52 0.37
N PHE A 162 0.53 0.65 1.19
CA PHE A 162 1.74 1.39 0.85
C PHE A 162 2.49 0.76 -0.32
N GLN A 163 2.53 -0.56 -0.39
CA GLN A 163 3.06 -1.27 -1.56
C GLN A 163 2.23 -0.98 -2.83
N ALA A 164 0.91 -0.99 -2.72
CA ALA A 164 0.01 -0.68 -3.83
C ALA A 164 0.18 0.78 -4.31
N LEU A 165 0.36 1.72 -3.39
CA LEU A 165 0.65 3.13 -3.70
C LEU A 165 1.99 3.28 -4.44
N ASN A 166 3.04 2.57 -4.01
CA ASN A 166 4.34 2.60 -4.69
C ASN A 166 4.25 2.02 -6.10
N ALA A 167 3.54 0.90 -6.28
CA ALA A 167 3.28 0.33 -7.59
C ALA A 167 2.50 1.30 -8.49
N ALA A 168 1.43 1.90 -7.96
CA ALA A 168 0.61 2.87 -8.70
C ALA A 168 1.42 4.08 -9.16
N LYS A 169 2.30 4.61 -8.31
CA LYS A 169 3.21 5.69 -8.67
C LYS A 169 4.12 5.29 -9.84
N CYS A 170 4.69 4.09 -9.82
CA CYS A 170 5.57 3.62 -10.90
C CYS A 170 4.79 3.54 -12.21
N SER A 171 3.63 2.87 -12.21
CA SER A 171 2.75 2.76 -13.38
C SER A 171 2.37 4.13 -13.95
N CYS A 172 1.92 5.06 -13.10
CA CYS A 172 1.56 6.41 -13.56
C CYS A 172 2.76 7.20 -14.12
N LEU A 173 3.98 6.96 -13.64
CA LEU A 173 5.18 7.66 -14.16
C LEU A 173 5.73 7.01 -15.42
N GLU A 174 5.50 5.72 -15.65
CA GLU A 174 5.84 4.99 -16.89
C GLU A 174 4.89 5.37 -18.03
N GLU A 175 3.65 5.73 -17.71
CA GLU A 175 2.62 6.17 -18.66
C GLU A 175 2.69 7.67 -19.05
N LEU A 176 3.66 8.43 -18.51
CA LEU A 176 3.88 9.85 -18.84
C LEU A 176 4.84 10.04 -20.03
#